data_AF-A0ABD3QN87-F1
#
_entry.id   AF-A0ABD3QN87-F1
#
_cell.length_a   1.000
_cell.length_b   1.000
_cell.length_c   1.000
_cell.angle_alpha   90.00
_cell.angle_beta   90.00
_cell.angle_gamma   90.00
#
_symmetry.space_group_name_H-M   'P 1'
#
loop_
_entity.id
_entity.type
_entity.pdbx_description
1 polymer ?
#
loop_
_entity_poly.entity_id
_entity_poly.type
_entity_poly.pdbx_seq_one_letter_code
_entity_poly.pdbx_strand_id
1 'polypeptide(L)'
;MRTIMKLLLILTAPTLTSATAQCYGYKPMPSVSTYLGANINYDTSNKICCNNHRYAEYSGYLNAPEVNLFSRLDPHNETIFYDSVCGIPLFIAPRGRSFDEWKKESLHHGWPSFRHQEIVSENVIIHSDGRMESKCLTHLGHNLPEGGTDRYCIDLVCIAGQPLSAEDERVKILQLLDEVVLENEEFNANSYVSSAESFSGNYRDGSTLVIIALSVGAAIMAIPFCSFVIKYMSRRRAKRDGNQKDDKSGEYEGVGGTEHSEEASDTHAIHQNIPTIQSTV
;
A
#
# COMPACT_ATOMS: atom_id res chain seq x y z
N MET A 1 67.84 -14.66 17.02
CA MET A 1 66.65 -13.82 17.21
C MET A 1 66.32 -13.08 15.91
N ARG A 2 65.32 -13.53 15.14
CA ARG A 2 64.60 -12.69 14.17
C ARG A 2 63.17 -13.20 14.08
N THR A 3 62.31 -12.63 14.91
CA THR A 3 60.88 -12.90 14.96
C THR A 3 60.25 -12.27 13.72
N ILE A 4 59.72 -13.10 12.82
CA ILE A 4 58.98 -12.62 11.65
C ILE A 4 57.60 -12.20 12.13
N MET A 5 57.41 -10.89 12.32
CA MET A 5 56.14 -10.27 12.63
C MET A 5 55.27 -10.30 11.37
N LYS A 6 54.35 -11.27 11.28
CA LYS A 6 53.30 -11.31 10.25
C LYS A 6 52.33 -10.17 10.53
N LEU A 7 52.49 -9.07 9.79
CA LEU A 7 51.54 -7.97 9.74
C LEU A 7 50.28 -8.49 9.04
N LEU A 8 49.26 -8.83 9.82
CA LEU A 8 47.94 -9.19 9.30
C LEU A 8 47.26 -7.89 8.84
N LEU A 9 47.30 -7.64 7.53
CA LEU A 9 46.58 -6.54 6.91
C LEU A 9 45.08 -6.89 6.96
N ILE A 10 44.36 -6.32 7.93
CA ILE A 10 42.89 -6.41 7.98
C ILE A 10 42.39 -5.53 6.83
N LEU A 11 42.02 -6.15 5.71
CA LEU A 11 41.20 -5.52 4.68
C LEU A 11 39.84 -5.19 5.32
N THR A 12 39.68 -3.94 5.75
CA THR A 12 38.34 -3.39 6.03
C THR A 12 37.63 -3.32 4.69
N ALA A 13 36.69 -4.22 4.45
CA ALA A 13 35.75 -4.07 3.35
C ALA A 13 35.08 -2.69 3.50
N PRO A 14 35.04 -1.85 2.44
CA PRO A 14 34.28 -0.62 2.50
C PRO A 14 32.83 -0.99 2.80
N THR A 15 32.30 -0.45 3.88
CA THR A 15 30.89 -0.61 4.22
C THR A 15 30.07 -0.04 3.06
N LEU A 16 29.33 -0.90 2.33
CA LEU A 16 28.31 -0.50 1.36
C LEU A 16 27.14 0.19 2.09
N THR A 17 27.38 1.38 2.66
CA THR A 17 26.37 2.17 3.37
C THR A 17 25.72 3.23 2.48
N SER A 18 26.25 3.47 1.27
CA SER A 18 25.74 4.53 0.38
C SER A 18 24.51 4.09 -0.42
N ALA A 19 24.41 2.81 -0.81
CA ALA A 19 23.36 2.31 -1.70
C ALA A 19 21.97 2.19 -1.03
N THR A 20 21.90 2.33 0.29
CA THR A 20 20.63 2.34 1.06
C THR A 20 20.36 3.70 1.72
N ALA A 21 21.25 4.67 1.56
CA ALA A 21 21.02 6.03 2.06
C ALA A 21 20.01 6.73 1.14
N GLN A 22 19.10 7.52 1.73
CA GLN A 22 18.17 8.34 0.96
C GLN A 22 18.95 9.22 -0.05
N CYS A 23 18.42 9.36 -1.27
CA CYS A 23 19.10 10.06 -2.36
C CYS A 23 20.51 9.53 -2.70
N TYR A 24 20.85 8.28 -2.35
CA TYR A 24 22.20 7.71 -2.46
C TYR A 24 23.30 8.54 -1.75
N GLY A 25 22.90 9.35 -0.76
CA GLY A 25 23.78 10.28 -0.05
C GLY A 25 24.00 11.63 -0.74
N TYR A 26 23.38 11.87 -1.90
CA TYR A 26 23.40 13.18 -2.57
C TYR A 26 22.37 14.15 -1.96
N LYS A 27 22.49 15.41 -2.37
CA LYS A 27 21.58 16.50 -2.02
C LYS A 27 20.82 16.98 -3.26
N PRO A 28 19.68 17.67 -3.08
CA PRO A 28 18.99 18.31 -4.18
C PRO A 28 19.88 19.27 -4.99
N MET A 29 19.48 19.53 -6.23
CA MET A 29 20.12 20.49 -7.13
C MET A 29 20.14 21.88 -6.51
N PRO A 30 21.28 22.60 -6.53
CA PRO A 30 21.29 24.01 -6.15
C PRO A 30 20.29 24.85 -6.97
N SER A 31 20.00 24.44 -8.21
CA SER A 31 19.02 25.09 -9.08
C SER A 31 17.58 25.00 -8.58
N VAL A 32 17.26 24.08 -7.65
CA VAL A 32 15.93 24.00 -7.00
C VAL A 32 15.54 25.37 -6.43
N SER A 33 16.49 26.09 -5.83
CA SER A 33 16.24 27.40 -5.23
C SER A 33 15.73 28.46 -6.21
N THR A 34 15.94 28.26 -7.51
CA THR A 34 15.54 29.17 -8.58
C THR A 34 14.56 28.54 -9.58
N TYR A 35 13.95 27.40 -9.24
CA TYR A 35 13.08 26.64 -10.13
C TYR A 35 11.94 27.50 -10.70
N LEU A 36 11.82 27.59 -12.02
CA LEU A 36 10.86 28.47 -12.72
C LEU A 36 10.90 29.95 -12.28
N GLY A 37 12.07 30.40 -11.81
CA GLY A 37 12.27 31.73 -11.24
C GLY A 37 11.65 31.95 -9.86
N ALA A 38 11.19 30.88 -9.19
CA ALA A 38 10.78 30.91 -7.79
C ALA A 38 11.97 31.12 -6.86
N ASN A 39 11.72 31.48 -5.61
CA ASN A 39 12.71 31.46 -4.55
C ASN A 39 12.35 30.33 -3.56
N ILE A 40 12.84 29.13 -3.86
CA ILE A 40 12.62 27.94 -3.04
C ILE A 40 13.72 27.83 -1.98
N ASN A 41 13.31 27.54 -0.75
CA ASN A 41 14.24 27.35 0.36
C ASN A 41 15.02 26.04 0.18
N TYR A 42 16.33 26.16 -0.04
CA TYR A 42 17.20 25.00 -0.26
C TYR A 42 17.25 24.07 0.95
N ASP A 43 17.28 24.61 2.17
CA ASP A 43 17.35 23.80 3.39
C ASP A 43 16.08 22.98 3.59
N THR A 44 14.91 23.54 3.26
CA THR A 44 13.65 22.79 3.17
C THR A 44 13.78 21.66 2.16
N SER A 45 14.29 21.93 0.96
CA SER A 45 14.47 20.91 -0.09
C SER A 45 15.39 19.78 0.39
N ASN A 46 16.56 20.13 0.93
CA ASN A 46 17.52 19.16 1.44
C ASN A 46 16.95 18.34 2.61
N LYS A 47 16.18 18.98 3.51
CA LYS A 47 15.54 18.31 4.64
C LYS A 47 14.44 17.34 4.19
N ILE A 48 13.53 17.80 3.33
CA ILE A 48 12.32 17.06 2.96
C ILE A 48 12.65 15.93 1.99
N CYS A 49 13.47 16.18 0.98
CA CYS A 49 13.70 15.22 -0.11
C CYS A 49 14.71 14.13 0.24
N CYS A 50 15.76 14.45 1.01
CA CYS A 50 16.90 13.54 1.23
C CYS A 50 17.26 13.28 2.69
N ASN A 51 16.57 13.90 3.66
CA ASN A 51 16.84 13.71 5.09
C ASN A 51 15.54 13.47 5.89
N ASN A 52 14.55 12.84 5.26
CA ASN A 52 13.23 12.58 5.82
C ASN A 52 12.42 11.61 4.94
N HIS A 53 11.63 10.73 5.58
CA HIS A 53 10.68 9.85 4.87
C HIS A 53 9.23 10.07 5.31
N ARG A 54 8.94 11.10 6.10
CA ARG A 54 7.66 11.24 6.81
C ARG A 54 6.99 12.60 6.64
N TYR A 55 7.77 13.65 6.75
CA TYR A 55 7.29 15.03 6.74
C TYR A 55 7.27 15.59 5.32
N ALA A 56 6.32 16.48 5.07
CA ALA A 56 6.25 17.27 3.87
C ALA A 56 6.78 18.69 4.12
N GLU A 57 7.03 19.45 3.06
CA GLU A 57 7.01 20.91 3.12
C GLU A 57 5.65 21.40 3.66
N TYR A 58 5.58 22.63 4.17
CA TYR A 58 4.34 23.09 4.80
C TYR A 58 3.21 23.27 3.77
N SER A 59 1.96 23.00 4.19
CA SER A 59 0.78 23.14 3.33
C SER A 59 0.64 24.58 2.82
N GLY A 60 0.45 24.72 1.51
CA GLY A 60 0.32 26.01 0.84
C GLY A 60 1.64 26.60 0.36
N TYR A 61 2.78 25.90 0.53
CA TYR A 61 4.07 26.40 0.07
C TYR A 61 4.07 26.73 -1.43
N LEU A 62 3.39 25.91 -2.25
CA LEU A 62 3.20 26.15 -3.69
C LEU A 62 2.55 27.50 -4.03
N ASN A 63 1.81 28.10 -3.09
CA ASN A 63 1.09 29.36 -3.25
C ASN A 63 1.73 30.51 -2.45
N ALA A 64 2.83 30.25 -1.74
CA ALA A 64 3.58 31.30 -1.06
C ALA A 64 4.04 32.37 -2.08
N PRO A 65 4.06 33.67 -1.73
CA PRO A 65 4.40 34.75 -2.68
C PRO A 65 5.72 34.55 -3.44
N GLU A 66 6.72 33.98 -2.76
CA GLU A 66 8.04 33.68 -3.31
C GLU A 66 8.06 32.45 -4.25
N VAL A 67 7.08 31.55 -4.10
CA VAL A 67 6.94 30.33 -4.89
C VAL A 67 5.91 30.50 -6.00
N ASN A 68 4.65 30.78 -5.68
CA ASN A 68 3.54 31.04 -6.61
C ASN A 68 3.56 30.17 -7.89
N LEU A 69 3.59 28.84 -7.69
CA LEU A 69 3.82 27.83 -8.73
C LEU A 69 2.96 28.06 -9.97
N PHE A 70 1.64 28.16 -9.80
CA PHE A 70 0.70 28.25 -10.92
C PHE A 70 0.77 29.56 -11.72
N SER A 71 1.43 30.61 -11.20
CA SER A 71 1.70 31.82 -11.99
C SER A 71 2.91 31.67 -12.92
N ARG A 72 3.73 30.65 -12.69
CA ARG A 72 5.01 30.38 -13.39
C ARG A 72 4.89 29.28 -14.43
N LEU A 73 3.72 28.65 -14.52
CA LEU A 73 3.41 27.59 -15.48
C LEU A 73 2.61 28.18 -16.65
N ASP A 74 2.77 27.57 -17.81
CA ASP A 74 1.92 27.86 -18.96
C ASP A 74 0.60 27.08 -18.83
N PRO A 75 -0.56 27.74 -18.72
CA PRO A 75 -1.84 27.07 -18.57
C PRO A 75 -2.30 26.31 -19.83
N HIS A 76 -1.63 26.49 -20.97
CA HIS A 76 -1.98 25.88 -22.25
C HIS A 76 -1.11 24.69 -22.62
N ASN A 77 -0.05 24.42 -21.87
CA ASN A 77 0.90 23.35 -22.15
C ASN A 77 1.10 22.46 -20.92
N GLU A 78 1.47 21.22 -21.18
CA GLU A 78 1.90 20.31 -20.12
C GLU A 78 3.28 20.69 -19.63
N THR A 79 3.49 20.57 -18.33
CA THR A 79 4.78 20.74 -17.66
C THR A 79 5.29 19.38 -17.21
N ILE A 80 6.55 19.09 -17.54
CA ILE A 80 7.28 17.94 -16.98
C ILE A 80 7.95 18.38 -15.69
N PHE A 81 7.69 17.65 -14.61
CA PHE A 81 8.32 17.84 -13.32
C PHE A 81 9.39 16.77 -13.12
N TYR A 82 10.57 17.18 -12.67
CA TYR A 82 11.75 16.32 -12.57
C TYR A 82 12.18 16.16 -11.13
N ASP A 83 12.74 15.00 -10.81
CA ASP A 83 13.36 14.73 -9.52
C ASP A 83 14.40 15.82 -9.18
N SER A 84 14.24 16.44 -8.02
CA SER A 84 15.11 17.52 -7.57
C SER A 84 16.55 17.10 -7.27
N VAL A 85 16.86 15.81 -7.30
CA VAL A 85 18.18 15.23 -7.07
C VAL A 85 18.75 14.71 -8.37
N CYS A 86 18.12 13.73 -9.01
CA CYS A 86 18.73 13.02 -10.15
C CYS A 86 18.17 13.42 -11.52
N GLY A 87 17.17 14.32 -11.57
CA GLY A 87 16.71 14.90 -12.82
C GLY A 87 15.90 13.98 -13.73
N ILE A 88 15.47 12.81 -13.27
CA ILE A 88 14.54 11.95 -14.04
C ILE A 88 13.13 12.57 -14.05
N PRO A 89 12.35 12.42 -15.14
CA PRO A 89 10.97 12.90 -15.19
C PRO A 89 10.08 12.10 -14.22
N LEU A 90 9.27 12.79 -13.42
CA LEU A 90 8.41 12.18 -12.41
C LEU A 90 6.93 12.38 -12.68
N PHE A 91 6.55 13.58 -13.16
CA PHE A 91 5.16 13.91 -13.43
C PHE A 91 5.02 14.75 -14.69
N ILE A 92 3.86 14.65 -15.34
CA ILE A 92 3.44 15.49 -16.46
C ILE A 92 2.06 16.04 -16.11
N ALA A 93 1.92 17.36 -16.00
CA ALA A 93 0.63 17.96 -15.66
C ALA A 93 0.38 19.29 -16.37
N PRO A 94 -0.90 19.62 -16.64
CA PRO A 94 -2.09 18.80 -16.41
C PRO A 94 -2.25 17.71 -17.50
N ARG A 95 -2.68 16.50 -17.13
CA ARG A 95 -2.97 15.43 -18.10
C ARG A 95 -4.23 14.66 -17.74
N GLY A 96 -5.10 14.41 -18.73
CA GLY A 96 -6.40 13.79 -18.50
C GLY A 96 -7.43 14.69 -17.79
N ARG A 97 -7.09 15.96 -17.57
CA ARG A 97 -7.93 17.02 -17.01
C ARG A 97 -7.41 18.40 -17.43
N SER A 98 -8.17 19.46 -17.13
CA SER A 98 -7.76 20.84 -17.41
C SER A 98 -6.73 21.38 -16.39
N PHE A 99 -5.99 22.41 -16.79
CA PHE A 99 -5.08 23.15 -15.90
C PHE A 99 -5.80 23.70 -14.66
N ASP A 100 -7.00 24.25 -14.82
CA ASP A 100 -7.77 24.83 -13.72
C ASP A 100 -8.25 23.77 -12.71
N GLU A 101 -8.62 22.58 -13.19
CA GLU A 101 -8.96 21.46 -12.30
C GLU A 101 -7.75 21.00 -11.48
N TRP A 102 -6.60 20.82 -12.12
CA TRP A 102 -5.36 20.47 -11.43
C TRP A 102 -4.92 21.53 -10.42
N LYS A 103 -4.97 22.80 -10.83
CA LYS A 103 -4.66 23.95 -9.97
C LYS A 103 -5.58 24.02 -8.77
N LYS A 104 -6.89 23.89 -8.99
CA LYS A 104 -7.90 23.94 -7.93
C LYS A 104 -7.68 22.82 -6.91
N GLU A 105 -7.44 21.59 -7.36
CA GLU A 105 -7.18 20.45 -6.48
C GLU A 105 -5.88 20.65 -5.68
N SER A 106 -4.81 21.07 -6.34
CA SER A 106 -3.52 21.31 -5.67
C SER A 106 -3.61 22.42 -4.63
N LEU A 107 -4.31 23.52 -4.92
CA LEU A 107 -4.54 24.61 -3.97
C LEU A 107 -5.45 24.18 -2.81
N HIS A 108 -6.43 23.31 -3.07
CA HIS A 108 -7.32 22.81 -2.02
C HIS A 108 -6.57 21.98 -0.98
N HIS A 109 -5.66 21.10 -1.41
CA HIS A 109 -4.87 20.27 -0.49
C HIS A 109 -3.60 20.97 0.01
N GLY A 110 -3.10 21.98 -0.70
CA GLY A 110 -1.92 22.76 -0.33
C GLY A 110 -0.59 22.20 -0.84
N TRP A 111 -0.61 21.14 -1.65
CA TRP A 111 0.53 20.56 -2.35
C TRP A 111 0.15 20.24 -3.79
N PRO A 112 1.08 20.29 -4.77
CA PRO A 112 0.87 19.70 -6.08
C PRO A 112 0.23 18.31 -5.96
N SER A 113 -0.96 18.16 -6.53
CA SER A 113 -1.76 16.94 -6.43
C SER A 113 -1.94 16.33 -7.82
N PHE A 114 -1.37 15.15 -8.05
CA PHE A 114 -1.37 14.48 -9.35
C PHE A 114 -2.29 13.25 -9.36
N ARG A 115 -2.76 12.86 -10.54
CA ARG A 115 -3.58 11.67 -10.81
C ARG A 115 -2.78 10.62 -11.60
N HIS A 116 -3.34 9.42 -11.71
CA HIS A 116 -2.69 8.28 -12.36
C HIS A 116 -2.25 8.56 -13.80
N GLN A 117 -2.91 9.44 -14.56
CA GLN A 117 -2.45 9.79 -15.91
C GLN A 117 -1.24 10.73 -15.93
N GLU A 118 -0.95 11.41 -14.81
CA GLU A 118 0.05 12.47 -14.68
C GLU A 118 1.38 11.98 -14.06
N ILE A 119 1.47 10.73 -13.62
CA ILE A 119 2.68 10.14 -13.05
C ILE A 119 3.50 9.42 -14.11
N VAL A 120 4.83 9.55 -14.05
CA VAL A 120 5.76 8.69 -14.78
C VAL A 120 6.05 7.47 -13.92
N SER A 121 5.17 6.46 -13.97
CA SER A 121 5.12 5.35 -13.02
C SER A 121 6.39 4.50 -12.99
N GLU A 122 7.12 4.41 -14.11
CA GLU A 122 8.41 3.71 -14.18
C GLU A 122 9.47 4.35 -13.26
N ASN A 123 9.35 5.65 -13.01
CA ASN A 123 10.32 6.43 -12.23
C ASN A 123 9.92 6.64 -10.76
N VAL A 124 8.77 6.10 -10.33
CA VAL A 124 8.22 6.32 -8.99
C VAL A 124 8.00 4.99 -8.26
N ILE A 125 8.38 4.95 -6.98
CA ILE A 125 8.10 3.88 -6.04
C ILE A 125 6.96 4.34 -5.13
N ILE A 126 5.88 3.56 -5.09
CA ILE A 126 4.76 3.77 -4.16
C ILE A 126 4.78 2.66 -3.14
N HIS A 127 5.02 3.02 -1.87
CA HIS A 127 5.06 2.08 -0.75
C HIS A 127 3.64 1.73 -0.28
N SER A 128 3.51 0.60 0.42
CA SER A 128 2.21 0.09 0.90
C SER A 128 1.54 0.97 1.95
N ASP A 129 2.31 1.85 2.61
CA ASP A 129 1.81 2.87 3.53
C ASP A 129 1.44 4.19 2.84
N GLY A 130 1.53 4.23 1.51
CA GLY A 130 1.25 5.39 0.69
C GLY A 130 2.45 6.32 0.49
N ARG A 131 3.57 6.15 1.22
CA ARG A 131 4.78 6.95 0.98
C ARG A 131 5.25 6.82 -0.46
N MET A 132 5.73 7.90 -1.05
CA MET A 132 6.26 7.92 -2.41
C MET A 132 7.72 8.35 -2.44
N GLU A 133 8.49 7.67 -3.28
CA GLU A 133 9.89 7.99 -3.57
C GLU A 133 10.12 7.91 -5.08
N SER A 134 11.11 8.63 -5.60
CA SER A 134 11.61 8.34 -6.94
C SER A 134 12.49 7.08 -6.93
N LYS A 135 12.82 6.56 -8.10
CA LYS A 135 13.86 5.50 -8.24
C LYS A 135 15.23 5.96 -7.74
N CYS A 136 15.48 7.25 -7.66
CA CYS A 136 16.69 7.84 -7.07
C CYS A 136 16.64 7.94 -5.54
N LEU A 137 15.62 7.34 -4.91
CA LEU A 137 15.39 7.36 -3.46
C LEU A 137 15.15 8.77 -2.90
N THR A 138 14.68 9.70 -3.73
CA THR A 138 14.21 11.03 -3.30
C THR A 138 12.81 10.89 -2.71
N HIS A 139 12.55 11.38 -1.50
CA HIS A 139 11.18 11.45 -0.98
C HIS A 139 10.35 12.41 -1.83
N LEU A 140 9.14 11.99 -2.23
CA LEU A 140 8.26 12.80 -3.06
C LEU A 140 6.99 13.25 -2.34
N GLY A 141 6.57 12.57 -1.28
CA GLY A 141 5.30 12.81 -0.61
C GLY A 141 4.53 11.51 -0.43
N HIS A 142 3.21 11.53 -0.63
CA HIS A 142 2.34 10.39 -0.36
C HIS A 142 1.19 10.25 -1.38
N ASN A 143 0.85 9.00 -1.74
CA ASN A 143 -0.43 8.65 -2.35
C ASN A 143 -1.51 8.65 -1.26
N LEU A 144 -2.51 9.50 -1.42
CA LEU A 144 -3.61 9.70 -0.48
C LEU A 144 -4.94 9.55 -1.21
N PRO A 145 -5.38 8.30 -1.50
CA PRO A 145 -6.58 8.07 -2.30
C PRO A 145 -7.81 8.78 -1.73
N GLU A 146 -8.62 9.34 -2.62
CA GLU A 146 -9.83 10.09 -2.29
C GLU A 146 -10.97 9.65 -3.23
N GLY A 147 -12.12 9.30 -2.67
CA GLY A 147 -13.26 8.84 -3.47
C GLY A 147 -13.01 7.55 -4.25
N GLY A 148 -12.05 6.72 -3.83
CA GLY A 148 -11.67 5.49 -4.53
C GLY A 148 -10.77 5.73 -5.75
N THR A 149 -10.10 6.88 -5.83
CA THR A 149 -9.10 7.18 -6.87
C THR A 149 -7.83 7.69 -6.21
N ASP A 150 -6.67 7.27 -6.74
CA ASP A 150 -5.39 7.73 -6.25
C ASP A 150 -5.23 9.25 -6.38
N ARG A 151 -4.57 9.86 -5.40
CA ARG A 151 -4.18 11.27 -5.41
C ARG A 151 -2.77 11.38 -4.85
N TYR A 152 -1.81 11.63 -5.74
CA TYR A 152 -0.42 11.77 -5.38
C TYR A 152 -0.18 13.19 -4.87
N CYS A 153 -0.04 13.34 -3.55
CA CYS A 153 0.18 14.59 -2.85
C CYS A 153 1.68 14.80 -2.69
N ILE A 154 2.26 15.71 -3.47
CA ILE A 154 3.70 15.74 -3.73
C ILE A 154 4.34 17.02 -3.20
N ASP A 155 5.51 16.88 -2.57
CA ASP A 155 6.37 17.99 -2.16
C ASP A 155 6.95 18.71 -3.38
N LEU A 156 6.59 19.98 -3.57
CA LEU A 156 7.06 20.79 -4.69
C LEU A 156 8.59 20.86 -4.72
N VAL A 157 9.23 21.03 -3.56
CA VAL A 157 10.69 21.07 -3.46
C VAL A 157 11.39 19.79 -3.95
N CYS A 158 10.68 18.66 -4.02
CA CYS A 158 11.24 17.38 -4.45
C CYS A 158 11.02 17.07 -5.92
N ILE A 159 10.19 17.88 -6.60
CA ILE A 159 9.94 17.82 -8.05
C ILE A 159 10.36 19.10 -8.80
N ALA A 160 11.01 20.02 -8.08
CA ALA A 160 11.59 21.26 -8.59
C ALA A 160 12.99 21.05 -9.20
N GLY A 161 13.20 19.89 -9.83
CA GLY A 161 14.43 19.54 -10.52
C GLY A 161 14.47 19.97 -11.99
N GLN A 162 15.53 19.54 -12.65
CA GLN A 162 15.72 19.66 -14.09
C GLN A 162 16.57 18.49 -14.59
N PRO A 163 16.58 18.17 -15.90
CA PRO A 163 17.50 17.19 -16.44
C PRO A 163 18.95 17.50 -16.06
N LEU A 164 19.71 16.45 -15.72
CA LEU A 164 21.12 16.59 -15.38
C LEU A 164 21.95 16.96 -16.61
N SER A 165 22.98 17.78 -16.43
CA SER A 165 24.04 17.90 -17.42
C SER A 165 25.01 16.73 -17.28
N ALA A 166 25.73 16.41 -18.36
CA ALA A 166 26.69 15.30 -18.38
C ALA A 166 27.82 15.44 -17.35
N GLU A 167 28.09 16.66 -16.89
CA GLU A 167 29.13 17.01 -15.93
C GLU A 167 28.65 16.97 -14.47
N ASP A 168 27.34 16.82 -14.23
CA ASP A 168 26.80 16.77 -12.88
C ASP A 168 27.17 15.45 -12.18
N GLU A 169 27.72 15.53 -10.97
CA GLU A 169 28.16 14.33 -10.24
C GLU A 169 27.01 13.36 -9.93
N ARG A 170 25.77 13.83 -9.91
CA ARG A 170 24.57 13.04 -9.65
C ARG A 170 24.20 12.11 -10.79
N VAL A 171 24.81 12.25 -11.97
CA VAL A 171 24.70 11.27 -13.06
C VAL A 171 25.13 9.87 -12.58
N LYS A 172 26.01 9.79 -11.58
CA LYS A 172 26.39 8.51 -10.94
C LYS A 172 25.21 7.80 -10.27
N ILE A 173 24.16 8.51 -9.85
CA ILE A 173 22.95 7.89 -9.29
C ILE A 173 22.31 6.99 -10.35
N LEU A 174 22.18 7.48 -11.59
CA LEU A 174 21.55 6.74 -12.69
C LEU A 174 22.31 5.44 -13.00
N GLN A 175 23.64 5.46 -12.88
CA GLN A 175 24.49 4.27 -13.05
C GLN A 175 24.32 3.21 -11.93
N LEU A 176 23.73 3.58 -10.79
CA LEU A 176 23.48 2.70 -9.65
C LEU A 176 22.06 2.12 -9.65
N LEU A 177 21.21 2.54 -10.60
CA LEU A 177 19.85 2.03 -10.71
C LEU A 177 19.91 0.66 -11.40
N ASP A 178 19.62 -0.39 -10.64
CA ASP A 178 19.55 -1.78 -11.13
C ASP A 178 18.30 -2.05 -12.00
N GLU A 179 17.36 -1.10 -12.04
CA GLU A 179 16.06 -1.22 -12.70
C GLU A 179 15.93 -0.24 -13.86
N VAL A 180 15.09 -0.59 -14.83
CA VAL A 180 14.75 0.28 -15.96
C VAL A 180 14.07 1.55 -15.42
N VAL A 181 14.73 2.68 -15.63
CA VAL A 181 14.16 4.02 -15.46
C VAL A 181 14.02 4.68 -16.80
N LEU A 182 13.02 5.56 -16.94
CA LEU A 182 12.88 6.41 -18.11
C LEU A 182 13.70 7.68 -17.88
N GLU A 183 14.92 7.71 -18.43
CA GLU A 183 15.77 8.90 -18.40
C GLU A 183 15.20 10.01 -19.30
N ASN A 184 15.66 11.24 -19.08
CA ASN A 184 15.18 12.41 -19.82
C ASN A 184 15.34 12.26 -21.34
N GLU A 185 16.44 11.65 -21.79
CA GLU A 185 16.77 11.48 -23.20
C GLU A 185 15.86 10.46 -23.90
N GLU A 186 15.33 9.50 -23.16
CA GLU A 186 14.43 8.46 -23.64
C GLU A 186 12.95 8.85 -23.49
N PHE A 187 12.67 9.81 -22.61
CA PHE A 187 11.33 10.22 -22.28
C PHE A 187 10.73 11.19 -23.31
N ASN A 188 9.66 10.75 -23.98
CA ASN A 188 8.86 11.60 -24.85
C ASN A 188 7.49 11.88 -24.24
N ALA A 189 7.33 13.06 -23.64
CA ALA A 189 6.08 13.47 -23.01
C ALA A 189 4.87 13.39 -23.96
N ASN A 190 5.01 13.71 -25.25
CA ASN A 190 3.90 13.75 -26.20
C ASN A 190 3.29 12.37 -26.49
N SER A 191 4.08 11.30 -26.34
CA SER A 191 3.63 9.92 -26.59
C SER A 191 3.53 9.08 -25.32
N TYR A 192 4.03 9.57 -24.18
CA TYR A 192 4.00 8.83 -22.94
C TYR A 192 2.57 8.62 -22.46
N VAL A 193 2.26 7.41 -22.00
CA VAL A 193 1.01 7.07 -21.33
C VAL A 193 1.38 6.35 -20.04
N SER A 194 0.93 6.89 -18.91
CA SER A 194 1.20 6.29 -17.61
C SER A 194 0.66 4.88 -17.50
N SER A 195 1.44 3.99 -16.88
CA SER A 195 1.04 2.63 -16.54
C SER A 195 0.40 2.53 -15.14
N ALA A 196 0.25 3.65 -14.42
CA ALA A 196 -0.39 3.66 -13.11
C ALA A 196 -1.90 3.36 -13.18
N GLU A 197 -2.36 2.50 -12.28
CA GLU A 197 -3.77 2.23 -12.07
C GLU A 197 -4.50 3.45 -11.52
N SER A 198 -5.78 3.60 -11.85
CA SER A 198 -6.60 4.69 -11.30
C SER A 198 -6.83 4.57 -9.79
N PHE A 199 -6.76 3.34 -9.27
CA PHE A 199 -6.83 3.03 -7.84
C PHE A 199 -5.87 1.89 -7.51
N SER A 200 -4.78 2.18 -6.78
CA SER A 200 -3.78 1.16 -6.45
C SER A 200 -4.16 0.27 -5.27
N GLY A 201 -5.28 0.54 -4.60
CA GLY A 201 -5.69 -0.20 -3.40
C GLY A 201 -4.89 0.13 -2.14
N ASN A 202 -3.99 1.12 -2.16
CA ASN A 202 -3.19 1.56 -1.01
C ASN A 202 -4.00 2.31 0.07
N TYR A 203 -5.30 2.05 0.17
CA TYR A 203 -6.20 2.64 1.13
C TYR A 203 -6.32 1.76 2.39
N ARG A 204 -5.74 2.21 3.49
CA ARG A 204 -6.10 1.67 4.83
C ARG A 204 -7.37 2.36 5.30
N ASP A 205 -8.52 1.95 4.75
CA ASP A 205 -9.81 2.38 5.30
C ASP A 205 -9.92 1.94 6.77
N GLY A 206 -10.26 2.87 7.66
CA GLY A 206 -10.66 2.54 9.02
C GLY A 206 -11.83 1.54 9.07
N SER A 207 -12.61 1.43 7.98
CA SER A 207 -13.67 0.42 7.83
C SER A 207 -13.16 -1.02 7.88
N THR A 208 -11.93 -1.31 7.41
CA THR A 208 -11.35 -2.66 7.51
C THR A 208 -11.14 -3.06 8.97
N LEU A 209 -10.68 -2.12 9.81
CA LEU A 209 -10.56 -2.30 11.26
C LEU A 209 -11.94 -2.46 11.93
N VAL A 210 -12.95 -1.70 11.47
CA VAL A 210 -14.33 -1.83 11.97
C VAL A 210 -14.93 -3.19 11.60
N ILE A 211 -14.74 -3.67 10.36
CA ILE A 211 -15.23 -4.97 9.90
C ILE A 211 -14.56 -6.11 10.67
N ILE A 212 -13.25 -6.03 10.91
CA ILE A 212 -12.52 -6.99 11.75
C ILE A 212 -13.05 -6.93 13.20
N ALA A 213 -13.27 -5.74 13.76
CA ALA A 213 -13.80 -5.59 15.11
C ALA A 213 -15.23 -6.15 15.25
N LEU A 214 -16.10 -5.91 14.26
CA LEU A 214 -17.47 -6.42 14.24
C LEU A 214 -17.52 -7.95 14.09
N SER A 215 -16.68 -8.52 13.22
CA SER A 215 -16.61 -9.97 13.02
C SER A 215 -16.04 -10.70 14.25
N VAL A 216 -15.00 -10.15 14.89
CA VAL A 216 -14.48 -10.67 16.16
C VAL A 216 -15.51 -10.54 17.29
N GLY A 217 -16.19 -9.39 17.39
CA GLY A 217 -17.24 -9.17 18.38
C GLY A 217 -18.42 -10.14 18.25
N ALA A 218 -18.86 -10.42 17.02
CA ALA A 218 -19.91 -11.40 16.75
C ALA A 218 -19.49 -12.83 17.15
N ALA A 219 -18.23 -13.22 16.87
CA ALA A 219 -17.71 -14.53 17.26
C ALA A 219 -17.64 -14.69 18.80
N ILE A 220 -17.20 -13.64 19.51
CA ILE A 220 -17.13 -13.63 20.99
C ILE A 220 -18.53 -13.74 21.61
N MET A 221 -19.56 -13.15 20.99
CA MET A 221 -20.95 -13.20 21.46
C MET A 221 -21.65 -14.54 21.14
N ALA A 222 -21.30 -15.19 20.02
CA ALA A 222 -21.91 -16.45 19.60
C ALA A 222 -21.55 -17.64 20.52
N ILE A 223 -20.31 -17.69 21.02
CA ILE A 223 -19.81 -18.78 21.88
C ILE A 223 -20.61 -18.92 23.21
N PRO A 224 -20.82 -17.86 24.01
CA PRO A 224 -21.61 -17.95 25.23
C PRO A 224 -23.10 -18.16 24.92
N PHE A 225 -23.61 -17.63 23.81
CA PHE A 225 -25.00 -17.85 23.39
C PHE A 225 -25.27 -19.32 23.03
N CYS A 226 -24.40 -19.95 22.22
CA CYS A 226 -24.49 -21.37 21.92
C CYS A 226 -24.38 -22.22 23.20
N SER A 227 -23.46 -21.88 24.10
CA SER A 227 -23.31 -22.56 25.39
C SER A 227 -24.57 -22.43 26.27
N PHE A 228 -25.19 -21.26 26.27
CA PHE A 228 -26.45 -21.00 26.98
C PHE A 228 -27.60 -21.80 26.37
N VAL A 229 -27.75 -21.82 25.04
CA VAL A 229 -28.80 -22.58 24.34
C VAL A 229 -28.64 -24.09 24.59
N ILE A 230 -27.43 -24.62 24.50
CA ILE A 230 -27.15 -26.05 24.79
C ILE A 230 -27.54 -26.38 26.24
N LYS A 231 -27.16 -25.54 27.21
CA LYS A 231 -27.50 -25.74 28.62
C LYS A 231 -29.00 -25.57 28.90
N TYR A 232 -29.67 -24.66 28.18
CA TYR A 232 -31.11 -24.48 28.27
C TYR A 232 -31.87 -25.70 27.73
N MET A 233 -31.45 -26.22 26.59
CA MET A 233 -32.01 -27.41 25.97
C MET A 233 -31.78 -28.68 26.81
N SER A 234 -30.60 -28.84 27.40
CA SER A 234 -30.31 -30.00 28.28
C SER A 234 -31.15 -29.97 29.56
N ARG A 235 -31.35 -28.79 30.16
CA ARG A 235 -32.25 -28.61 31.32
C ARG A 235 -33.71 -28.91 30.98
N ARG A 236 -34.19 -28.50 29.79
CA ARG A 236 -35.54 -28.84 29.34
C ARG A 236 -35.72 -30.34 29.12
N ARG A 237 -34.73 -31.03 28.54
CA ARG A 237 -34.76 -32.50 28.39
C ARG A 237 -34.79 -33.21 29.75
N ALA A 238 -33.95 -32.79 30.70
CA ALA A 238 -33.93 -33.35 32.05
C ALA A 238 -35.28 -33.18 32.79
N LYS A 239 -35.96 -32.04 32.61
CA LYS A 239 -37.32 -31.84 33.16
C LYS A 239 -38.36 -32.72 32.48
N ARG A 240 -38.27 -32.92 31.16
CA ARG A 240 -39.21 -33.79 30.42
C ARG A 240 -39.06 -35.26 30.84
N ASP A 241 -37.82 -35.72 31.01
CA ASP A 241 -37.53 -37.09 31.41
C ASP A 241 -37.81 -37.34 32.90
N GLY A 242 -37.76 -36.29 33.74
CA GLY A 242 -38.22 -36.32 35.13
C GLY A 242 -39.75 -36.42 35.23
N ASN A 243 -40.48 -35.61 34.47
CA ASN A 243 -41.94 -35.61 34.47
C ASN A 243 -42.54 -36.92 33.91
N GLN A 244 -41.81 -37.63 33.06
CA GLN A 244 -42.24 -38.92 32.51
C GLN A 244 -42.00 -40.12 33.44
N LYS A 245 -41.21 -39.95 34.52
CA LYS A 245 -41.02 -40.98 35.55
C LYS A 245 -42.09 -40.93 36.64
N ASP A 246 -42.65 -39.76 36.91
CA ASP A 246 -43.70 -39.59 37.91
C ASP A 246 -45.08 -40.10 37.43
N ASP A 247 -45.31 -40.12 36.11
CA ASP A 247 -46.57 -40.56 35.48
C ASP A 247 -46.68 -42.10 35.31
N LYS A 248 -45.70 -42.88 35.80
CA LYS A 248 -45.70 -44.36 35.69
C LYS A 248 -45.85 -45.11 37.01
N SER A 249 -46.30 -44.44 38.08
CA SER A 249 -46.45 -45.05 39.41
C SER A 249 -47.88 -45.30 39.89
N GLY A 250 -48.88 -45.18 39.01
CA GLY A 250 -50.28 -45.50 39.32
C GLY A 250 -50.81 -46.66 38.45
N GLU A 251 -51.32 -47.69 39.14
CA GLU A 251 -52.43 -48.56 38.70
C GLU A 251 -52.13 -49.96 38.11
N TYR A 252 -52.12 -50.93 39.05
CA TYR A 252 -52.83 -52.23 39.13
C TYR A 252 -52.89 -53.28 37.99
N GLU A 253 -52.53 -54.50 38.42
CA GLU A 253 -53.06 -55.85 38.14
C GLU A 253 -53.57 -56.28 36.74
N GLY A 254 -53.07 -57.44 36.31
CA GLY A 254 -53.97 -58.57 36.00
C GLY A 254 -53.93 -59.19 34.59
N VAL A 255 -53.28 -60.37 34.51
CA VAL A 255 -53.68 -61.59 33.78
C VAL A 255 -53.58 -61.65 32.23
N GLY A 256 -52.70 -62.56 31.76
CA GLY A 256 -53.14 -63.70 30.91
C GLY A 256 -52.65 -63.80 29.45
N GLY A 257 -51.77 -64.81 29.19
CA GLY A 257 -51.60 -65.59 27.93
C GLY A 257 -51.17 -64.85 26.65
N THR A 258 -50.48 -65.40 25.65
CA THR A 258 -49.97 -66.75 25.32
C THR A 258 -49.01 -66.58 24.11
N GLU A 259 -48.08 -67.53 24.00
CA GLU A 259 -47.11 -67.89 22.93
C GLU A 259 -47.23 -67.34 21.50
N HIS A 260 -46.06 -67.01 20.91
CA HIS A 260 -45.44 -67.67 19.72
C HIS A 260 -44.10 -66.95 19.37
N SER A 261 -42.93 -67.62 19.41
CA SER A 261 -42.11 -68.13 18.28
C SER A 261 -41.90 -67.11 17.14
N GLU A 262 -40.76 -66.83 16.52
CA GLU A 262 -39.45 -67.45 16.21
C GLU A 262 -38.51 -66.27 15.80
N GLU A 263 -37.19 -66.30 16.05
CA GLU A 263 -36.12 -66.60 15.06
C GLU A 263 -36.16 -65.70 13.79
N ALA A 264 -35.11 -65.09 13.24
CA ALA A 264 -33.66 -65.20 13.36
C ALA A 264 -32.98 -63.95 12.71
N SER A 265 -31.64 -63.86 12.87
CA SER A 265 -30.58 -63.57 11.88
C SER A 265 -30.92 -62.69 10.65
N ASP A 266 -30.11 -61.75 10.16
CA ASP A 266 -28.66 -61.81 9.98
C ASP A 266 -28.10 -60.46 9.49
N THR A 267 -26.78 -60.41 9.55
CA THR A 267 -25.80 -59.40 9.16
C THR A 267 -25.51 -59.35 7.64
N HIS A 268 -24.58 -58.45 7.27
CA HIS A 268 -23.85 -58.26 5.99
C HIS A 268 -24.54 -57.37 4.94
N ALA A 269 -24.05 -56.18 4.56
CA ALA A 269 -22.74 -55.69 4.08
C ALA A 269 -22.58 -55.73 2.54
N ILE A 270 -22.06 -54.60 2.02
CA ILE A 270 -21.39 -54.37 0.72
C ILE A 270 -22.28 -54.25 -0.53
N HIS A 271 -22.34 -53.04 -1.12
CA HIS A 271 -21.80 -52.85 -2.47
C HIS A 271 -21.56 -51.37 -2.84
N GLN A 272 -20.37 -51.15 -3.41
CA GLN A 272 -19.86 -49.93 -3.99
C GLN A 272 -20.61 -49.55 -5.27
N ASN A 273 -20.67 -48.26 -5.59
CA ASN A 273 -20.53 -47.82 -6.99
C ASN A 273 -20.07 -46.35 -7.09
N ILE A 274 -18.89 -46.21 -7.69
CA ILE A 274 -18.30 -45.00 -8.25
C ILE A 274 -18.89 -44.79 -9.66
N PRO A 275 -19.02 -43.55 -10.15
CA PRO A 275 -18.52 -43.29 -11.49
C PRO A 275 -17.61 -42.06 -11.59
N THR A 276 -16.66 -42.23 -12.50
CA THR A 276 -15.50 -41.41 -12.85
C THR A 276 -15.82 -40.53 -14.07
N ILE A 277 -15.45 -39.24 -13.96
CA ILE A 277 -14.87 -38.33 -14.98
C ILE A 277 -15.54 -38.22 -16.37
N GLN A 278 -15.82 -36.97 -16.79
CA GLN A 278 -15.32 -36.48 -18.08
C GLN A 278 -15.10 -34.96 -18.10
N SER A 279 -13.87 -34.59 -18.43
CA SER A 279 -13.39 -33.25 -18.81
C SER A 279 -13.15 -33.24 -20.31
N THR A 280 -13.53 -32.16 -20.98
CA THR A 280 -13.25 -31.72 -22.37
C THR A 280 -14.01 -30.38 -22.49
N VAL A 281 -13.50 -29.25 -22.99
CA VAL A 281 -12.36 -28.82 -23.79
C VAL A 281 -11.93 -27.44 -23.29
#